data_AF-A0A1Y5F8K9-F1
#
_entry.id   AF-A0A1Y5F8K9-F1
#
_cell.length_a   1.000
_cell.length_b   1.000
_cell.length_c   1.000
_cell.angle_alpha   90.00
_cell.angle_beta   90.00
_cell.angle_gamma   90.00
#
_symmetry.space_group_name_H-M   'P 1'
#
loop_
_entity.id
_entity.type
_entity.pdbx_description
1 polymer ?
#
loop_
_entity_poly.entity_id
_entity_poly.type
_entity_poly.pdbx_seq_one_letter_code
_entity_poly.pdbx_strand_id
1 'polypeptide(L)'
;MKKISLLFAFVICSSTMATDLICKINLNTTNVFTTKVSVEAGEKVTIAAGEQYSFFLKNLVGDDYELEVLNVQAPSRSYALASLSTSSDKLQYSLWSRDILLEASCRIVTK
;
A
#
# COMPACT_ATOMS: atom_id res chain seq x y z
N MET A 1 15.26 -4.12 -57.82
CA MET A 1 14.38 -3.24 -57.02
C MET A 1 13.86 -4.02 -55.83
N LYS A 2 13.90 -3.40 -54.63
CA LYS A 2 13.03 -3.54 -53.42
C LYS A 2 12.17 -4.81 -53.34
N LYS A 3 12.12 -5.53 -52.22
CA LYS A 3 11.35 -5.12 -51.03
C LYS A 3 11.99 -5.64 -49.74
N ILE A 4 12.48 -4.73 -48.90
CA ILE A 4 12.76 -5.01 -47.49
C ILE A 4 11.43 -4.88 -46.77
N SER A 5 10.91 -6.00 -46.26
CA SER A 5 9.70 -6.02 -45.44
C SER A 5 10.09 -5.59 -44.02
N LEU A 6 9.79 -4.34 -43.65
CA LEU A 6 9.94 -3.85 -42.29
C LEU A 6 8.90 -4.57 -41.41
N LEU A 7 9.35 -5.53 -40.62
CA LEU A 7 8.53 -6.15 -39.58
C LEU A 7 8.36 -5.12 -38.44
N PHE A 8 7.15 -4.60 -38.30
CA PHE A 8 6.76 -3.64 -37.26
C PHE A 8 6.66 -4.41 -35.93
N ALA A 9 7.73 -4.41 -35.14
CA ALA A 9 7.72 -4.94 -33.78
C ALA A 9 6.91 -3.99 -32.88
N PHE A 10 5.61 -4.29 -32.74
CA PHE A 10 4.73 -3.59 -31.82
C PHE A 10 5.10 -4.01 -30.39
N VAL A 11 5.93 -3.19 -29.74
CA VAL A 11 6.24 -3.32 -28.31
C VAL A 11 4.95 -3.06 -27.54
N ILE A 12 4.35 -4.13 -27.03
CA ILE A 12 3.18 -4.05 -26.16
C ILE A 12 3.65 -3.42 -24.86
N CYS A 13 3.42 -2.12 -24.70
CA CYS A 13 3.60 -1.40 -23.46
C CYS A 13 2.43 -1.77 -22.54
N SER A 14 2.63 -2.80 -21.71
CA SER A 14 1.67 -3.15 -20.66
C SER A 14 1.59 -1.98 -19.68
N SER A 15 0.48 -1.25 -19.66
CA SER A 15 0.22 -0.23 -18.64
C SER A 15 -0.08 -0.95 -17.33
N THR A 16 0.88 -0.94 -16.40
CA THR A 16 0.62 -1.28 -15.00
C THR A 16 -0.28 -0.19 -14.44
N MET A 17 -1.51 -0.53 -14.06
CA MET A 17 -2.42 0.45 -13.47
C MET A 17 -2.13 0.55 -11.98
N ALA A 18 -1.62 1.70 -11.55
CA ALA A 18 -1.51 2.04 -10.13
C ALA A 18 -2.92 2.16 -9.51
N THR A 19 -3.08 1.67 -8.29
CA THR A 19 -4.30 1.85 -7.50
C THR A 19 -4.08 2.92 -6.45
N ASP A 20 -5.05 3.82 -6.32
CA ASP A 20 -5.03 4.90 -5.33
C ASP A 20 -5.70 4.45 -4.02
N LEU A 21 -4.98 4.57 -2.91
CA LEU A 21 -5.48 4.30 -1.56
C LEU A 21 -5.33 5.53 -0.68
N ILE A 22 -6.26 5.69 0.26
CA ILE A 22 -6.13 6.63 1.38
C ILE A 22 -5.80 5.85 2.62
N CYS A 23 -4.66 6.17 3.23
CA CYS A 23 -4.15 5.54 4.43
C CYS A 23 -4.20 6.51 5.60
N LYS A 24 -4.56 6.01 6.77
CA LYS A 24 -4.72 6.76 8.02
C LYS A 24 -4.00 6.05 9.15
N ILE A 25 -3.31 6.81 9.98
CA ILE A 25 -2.68 6.33 11.20
C ILE A 25 -3.30 7.09 12.37
N ASN A 26 -3.80 6.35 13.35
CA ASN A 26 -4.29 6.88 14.60
C ASN A 26 -3.41 6.42 15.76
N LEU A 27 -3.15 7.35 16.67
CA LEU A 27 -2.49 7.09 17.94
C LEU A 27 -3.44 7.50 19.07
N ASN A 28 -3.78 6.56 19.94
CA ASN A 28 -4.69 6.76 21.06
C ASN A 28 -5.99 7.45 20.61
N THR A 29 -6.62 6.90 19.56
CA THR A 29 -7.86 7.39 18.92
C THR A 29 -7.75 8.72 18.16
N THR A 30 -6.57 9.39 18.20
CA THR A 30 -6.34 10.64 17.47
C THR A 30 -5.70 10.37 16.13
N ASN A 31 -6.24 10.94 15.04
CA ASN A 31 -5.59 10.86 13.74
C ASN A 31 -4.31 11.71 13.74
N VAL A 32 -3.17 11.04 13.60
CA VAL A 32 -1.84 11.68 13.57
C VAL A 32 -1.30 11.79 12.15
N PHE A 33 -1.84 11.01 11.22
CA PHE A 33 -1.42 11.02 9.83
C PHE A 33 -2.54 10.55 8.89
N THR A 34 -2.68 11.21 7.75
CA THR A 34 -3.54 10.80 6.64
C THR A 34 -2.82 11.13 5.34
N THR A 35 -2.72 10.17 4.43
CA THR A 35 -2.10 10.37 3.12
C THR A 35 -2.82 9.59 2.03
N LYS A 36 -2.70 10.06 0.79
CA LYS A 36 -3.08 9.32 -0.41
C LYS A 36 -1.81 8.72 -1.02
N VAL A 37 -1.84 7.43 -1.32
CA VAL A 37 -0.75 6.70 -1.97
C VAL A 37 -1.25 6.03 -3.24
N SER A 38 -0.44 6.04 -4.29
CA SER A 38 -0.65 5.26 -5.51
C SER A 38 0.32 4.09 -5.47
N VAL A 39 -0.15 2.87 -5.68
CA VAL A 39 0.68 1.66 -5.63
C VAL A 39 0.40 0.76 -6.82
N GLU A 40 1.44 0.36 -7.55
CA GLU A 40 1.36 -0.59 -8.65
C GLU A 40 1.44 -2.04 -8.16
N ALA A 41 0.99 -2.99 -8.98
CA ALA A 41 1.08 -4.41 -8.66
C ALA A 41 2.53 -4.85 -8.39
N GLY A 42 2.77 -5.47 -7.24
CA GLY A 42 4.10 -5.88 -6.78
C GLY A 42 4.93 -4.77 -6.12
N GLU A 43 4.49 -3.51 -6.22
CA GLU A 43 5.19 -2.37 -5.63
C GLU A 43 4.95 -2.29 -4.12
N LYS A 44 5.98 -1.82 -3.39
CA LYS A 44 5.91 -1.44 -1.99
C LYS A 44 6.20 0.06 -1.85
N VAL A 45 5.27 0.79 -1.24
CA VAL A 45 5.36 2.23 -0.99
C VAL A 45 5.40 2.52 0.51
N THR A 46 6.04 3.62 0.88
CA THR A 46 6.06 4.09 2.28
C THR A 46 4.83 4.96 2.53
N ILE A 47 4.05 4.61 3.55
CA ILE A 47 2.93 5.45 4.00
C ILE A 47 3.48 6.55 4.92
N ALA A 48 4.24 6.15 5.95
CA ALA A 48 4.85 7.05 6.93
C ALA A 48 6.12 6.41 7.50
N ALA A 49 7.13 7.23 7.78
CA ALA A 49 8.35 6.82 8.46
C ALA A 49 8.53 7.68 9.71
N GLY A 50 8.36 7.08 10.89
CA GLY A 50 8.55 7.72 12.18
C GLY A 50 9.66 7.09 13.00
N GLU A 51 10.05 7.74 14.09
CA GLU A 51 11.13 7.27 14.97
C GLU A 51 10.81 5.93 15.67
N GLN A 52 9.53 5.70 15.99
CA GLN A 52 9.09 4.46 16.65
C GLN A 52 8.53 3.43 15.68
N TYR A 53 7.74 3.90 14.71
CA TYR A 53 7.03 3.04 13.77
C TYR A 53 7.15 3.56 12.35
N SER A 54 7.40 2.65 11.42
CA SER A 54 7.30 2.89 9.98
C SER A 54 6.20 2.02 9.38
N PHE A 55 5.44 2.58 8.44
CA PHE A 55 4.28 1.95 7.83
C PHE A 55 4.49 1.89 6.33
N PHE A 56 4.28 0.72 5.75
CA PHE A 56 4.43 0.49 4.32
C PHE A 56 3.19 -0.22 3.78
N LEU A 57 2.83 0.12 2.55
CA LEU A 57 1.78 -0.57 1.80
C LEU A 57 2.44 -1.32 0.65
N LYS A 58 2.03 -2.56 0.44
CA LYS A 58 2.44 -3.33 -0.74
C LYS A 58 1.20 -3.88 -1.44
N ASN A 59 1.17 -3.79 -2.76
CA ASN A 59 0.21 -4.55 -3.57
C ASN A 59 0.86 -5.91 -3.90
N LEU A 60 0.25 -7.00 -3.44
CA LEU A 60 0.78 -8.35 -3.60
C LEU A 60 0.49 -8.99 -4.96
N VAL A 61 -0.25 -8.29 -5.83
CA VAL A 61 -0.83 -8.65 -7.15
C VAL A 61 -2.37 -8.68 -7.07
N GLY A 62 -3.02 -8.11 -8.07
CA GLY A 62 -4.47 -8.03 -8.15
C GLY A 62 -5.03 -7.04 -7.12
N ASP A 63 -6.03 -7.50 -6.38
CA ASP A 63 -6.69 -6.72 -5.34
C ASP A 63 -6.13 -7.05 -3.93
N ASP A 64 -5.05 -7.83 -3.82
CA ASP A 64 -4.46 -8.21 -2.53
C ASP A 64 -3.42 -7.19 -2.04
N TYR A 65 -3.55 -6.75 -0.80
CA TYR A 65 -2.69 -5.74 -0.19
C TYR A 65 -2.11 -6.20 1.14
N GLU A 66 -0.90 -5.75 1.42
CA GLU A 66 -0.18 -5.94 2.68
C GLU A 66 0.15 -4.59 3.30
N LEU A 67 -0.20 -4.44 4.58
CA LEU A 67 0.21 -3.32 5.42
C LEU A 67 1.28 -3.83 6.38
N GLU A 68 2.52 -3.40 6.16
CA GLU A 68 3.66 -3.72 7.02
C GLU A 68 3.86 -2.59 8.05
N VAL A 69 4.00 -2.97 9.32
CA VAL A 69 4.37 -2.07 10.41
C VAL A 69 5.68 -2.54 11.00
N LEU A 70 6.71 -1.70 10.90
CA LEU A 70 8.02 -1.89 11.49
C LEU A 70 8.10 -1.11 12.80
N ASN A 71 8.27 -1.81 13.93
CA ASN A 71 8.66 -1.20 15.19
C ASN A 71 10.18 -1.05 15.22
N VAL A 72 10.67 0.20 15.21
CA VAL A 72 12.10 0.53 15.14
C VAL A 72 12.77 0.38 16.51
N GLN A 73 12.06 0.69 17.60
CA GLN A 73 12.61 0.63 18.96
C GLN A 73 12.75 -0.81 19.47
N ALA A 74 11.79 -1.65 19.14
CA ALA A 74 11.84 -3.09 19.41
C ALA A 74 11.73 -3.83 18.06
N PRO A 75 12.88 -4.03 17.36
CA PRO A 75 12.93 -4.51 15.98
C PRO A 75 12.03 -5.70 15.74
N SER A 76 10.87 -5.42 15.15
CA SER A 76 9.84 -6.40 14.85
C SER A 76 9.00 -5.88 13.69
N ARG A 77 8.48 -6.82 12.89
CA ARG A 77 7.57 -6.51 11.79
C ARG A 77 6.26 -7.22 12.01
N SER A 78 5.18 -6.48 11.82
CA SER A 78 3.83 -7.01 11.79
C SER A 78 3.22 -6.73 10.43
N TYR A 79 2.29 -7.60 10.02
CA TYR A 79 1.64 -7.51 8.72
C TYR A 79 0.13 -7.65 8.91
N ALA A 80 -0.63 -6.83 8.19
CA ALA A 80 -2.05 -7.08 7.95
C ALA A 80 -2.23 -7.33 6.45
N LEU A 81 -3.09 -8.29 6.11
CA LEU A 81 -3.38 -8.69 4.73
C LEU A 81 -4.88 -8.56 4.48
N ALA A 82 -5.26 -8.00 3.34
CA ALA A 82 -6.65 -7.92 2.93
C ALA A 82 -6.76 -7.77 1.41
N SER A 83 -7.80 -8.36 0.83
CA SER A 83 -8.22 -8.08 -0.54
C SER A 83 -9.13 -6.84 -0.54
N LEU A 84 -8.78 -5.83 -1.34
CA LEU A 84 -9.53 -4.58 -1.49
C LEU A 84 -10.00 -4.47 -2.93
N SER A 85 -11.29 -4.71 -3.17
CA SER A 85 -11.90 -4.57 -4.51
C SER A 85 -12.74 -3.30 -4.62
N THR A 86 -13.22 -2.78 -3.48
CA THR A 86 -14.15 -1.66 -3.39
C THR A 86 -13.69 -0.63 -2.36
N SER A 87 -14.30 0.57 -2.39
CA SER A 87 -14.00 1.63 -1.42
C SER A 87 -14.52 1.35 0.00
N SER A 88 -15.39 0.34 0.17
CA SER A 88 -15.87 -0.14 1.46
C SER A 88 -14.94 -1.16 2.11
N ASP A 89 -14.06 -1.79 1.34
CA ASP A 89 -13.10 -2.75 1.88
C ASP A 89 -12.02 -2.00 2.67
N LYS A 90 -11.52 -2.66 3.72
CA LYS A 90 -10.58 -2.05 4.66
C LYS A 90 -9.43 -2.99 4.97
N LEU A 91 -8.22 -2.50 4.71
CA LEU A 91 -7.00 -3.09 5.23
C LEU A 91 -6.69 -2.40 6.56
N GLN A 92 -6.66 -3.13 7.67
CA GLN A 92 -6.48 -2.56 9.00
C GLN A 92 -5.50 -3.37 9.84
N TYR A 93 -4.59 -2.65 10.49
CA TYR A 93 -3.73 -3.14 11.55
C TYR A 93 -4.06 -2.40 12.84
N SER A 94 -4.04 -3.10 13.97
CA SER A 94 -4.18 -2.52 15.30
C SER A 94 -3.18 -3.15 16.25
N LEU A 95 -2.43 -2.32 16.97
CA LEU A 95 -1.60 -2.71 18.10
C LEU A 95 -2.17 -2.04 19.33
N TRP A 96 -2.45 -2.86 20.35
CA TRP A 96 -2.93 -2.38 21.63
C TRP A 96 -2.01 -2.88 22.73
N SER A 97 -1.51 -1.94 23.51
CA SER A 97 -0.79 -2.20 24.75
C SER A 97 -1.34 -1.29 25.85
N ARG A 98 -0.75 -1.37 27.05
CA ARG A 98 -1.14 -0.51 28.18
C ARG A 98 -0.96 0.97 27.88
N ASP A 99 0.06 1.32 27.11
CA ASP A 99 0.51 2.71 26.93
C ASP A 99 0.14 3.28 25.55
N ILE A 100 -0.19 2.42 24.59
CA ILE A 100 -0.43 2.81 23.21
C ILE A 100 -1.56 1.99 22.57
N LEU A 101 -2.48 2.69 21.92
CA LEU A 101 -3.37 2.18 20.88
C LEU A 101 -2.92 2.77 19.55
N LEU A 102 -2.28 1.94 18.73
CA LEU A 102 -1.82 2.32 17.40
C LEU A 102 -2.68 1.61 16.36
N GLU A 103 -3.31 2.38 15.49
CA GLU A 103 -4.16 1.84 14.43
C GLU A 103 -3.70 2.40 13.09
N ALA A 104 -3.53 1.54 12.09
CA ALA A 104 -3.25 1.94 10.72
C ALA A 104 -4.30 1.30 9.81
N SER A 105 -4.83 2.08 8.87
CA SER A 105 -5.82 1.57 7.94
C SER A 105 -5.67 2.19 6.56
N CYS A 106 -5.97 1.42 5.52
CA CYS A 106 -6.01 1.87 4.14
C CYS A 106 -7.31 1.40 3.47
N ARG A 107 -7.82 2.21 2.53
CA ARG A 107 -8.97 1.89 1.69
C ARG A 107 -8.78 2.49 0.29
N ILE A 108 -9.38 1.88 -0.71
CA ILE A 108 -9.34 2.39 -2.09
C ILE A 108 -10.08 3.73 -2.17
N VAL A 109 -9.47 4.70 -2.86
CA VAL A 109 -10.12 5.94 -3.26
C VAL A 109 -10.68 5.69 -4.66
N THR A 110 -11.93 5.22 -4.74
CA THR A 110 -12.76 4.99 -5.95
C THR A 110 -11.98 4.80 -7.26
N LYS A 111 -11.92 3.56 -7.77
CA LYS A 111 -11.43 3.23 -9.13
C LYS A 111 -12.13 4.09 -10.20
#